data_AF-A0A024WZY8-F1
#
_entry.id   AF-A0A024WZY8-F1
#
_cell.length_a   1.000
_cell.length_b   1.000
_cell.length_c   1.000
_cell.angle_alpha   90.00
_cell.angle_beta   90.00
_cell.angle_gamma   90.00
#
_symmetry.space_group_name_H-M   'P 1'
#
loop_
_entity.id
_entity.type
_entity.pdbx_description
1 polymer ?
#
loop_
_entity_poly.entity_id
_entity_poly.type
_entity_poly.pdbx_seq_one_letter_code
_entity_poly.pdbx_strand_id
1 'polypeptide(L)'
;MKEVMQQFEDRTSQRFHEYDERMKTTRQKCREQCDKEIQKIILKDKLEKELMDKIVTLDTDIQNDAIPTCICEKSIEDKVEKTCLKCGGVFGGIAPSVGLLGGIGEAAISVLKPLAIEAAKKAAIAKATDLATQAGMREVVLEIEEFLKHFTKREGLVNFTSVVNEANFKSATALFQNAKELLSDSCIPDEVTKRTNTFCNSTIYHGGVSKFNDFTKAGATKYETIFSSKSATLTDTKVGAVEATYGGYHISIIASIVAIVVIVLIMVIIYLILRYRRKKKMKKKLQYIKLLEE
;
A
#
# COMPACT_ATOMS: atom_id res chain seq x y z
N MET A 1 3.28 -82.68 9.98
CA MET A 1 4.28 -81.69 9.49
C MET A 1 3.86 -81.03 8.18
N LYS A 2 3.37 -81.76 7.16
CA LYS A 2 2.96 -81.16 5.88
C LYS A 2 1.83 -80.12 5.98
N GLU A 3 0.80 -80.37 6.80
CA GLU A 3 -0.32 -79.42 6.97
C GLU A 3 0.08 -78.09 7.65
N VAL A 4 1.04 -78.13 8.57
CA VAL A 4 1.51 -76.92 9.28
C VAL A 4 2.35 -76.03 8.36
N MET A 5 3.09 -76.62 7.40
CA MET A 5 3.82 -75.85 6.38
C MET A 5 2.86 -75.18 5.39
N GLN A 6 1.82 -75.89 4.92
CA GLN A 6 0.81 -75.30 4.04
C GLN A 6 0.06 -74.13 4.68
N GLN A 7 -0.33 -74.24 5.96
CA GLN A 7 -0.95 -73.12 6.69
C GLN A 7 -0.03 -71.90 6.84
N PHE A 8 1.29 -72.12 6.91
CA PHE A 8 2.25 -71.03 7.00
C PHE A 8 2.41 -70.32 5.65
N GLU A 9 2.51 -71.09 4.56
CA GLU A 9 2.58 -70.57 3.18
C GLU A 9 1.33 -69.76 2.81
N ASP A 10 0.14 -70.28 3.10
CA ASP A 10 -1.14 -69.59 2.82
C ASP A 10 -1.25 -68.28 3.59
N ARG A 11 -0.85 -68.28 4.87
CA ARG A 11 -0.83 -67.05 5.69
C ARG A 11 0.21 -66.05 5.25
N THR A 12 1.39 -66.48 4.80
CA THR A 12 2.38 -65.55 4.25
C THR A 12 1.91 -64.97 2.93
N SER A 13 1.32 -65.80 2.05
CA SER A 13 0.79 -65.37 0.74
C SER A 13 -0.32 -64.32 0.90
N GLN A 14 -1.27 -64.54 1.81
CA GLN A 14 -2.31 -63.55 2.11
C GLN A 14 -1.73 -62.22 2.61
N ARG A 15 -0.73 -62.25 3.51
CA ARG A 15 -0.09 -61.02 4.00
C ARG A 15 0.66 -60.26 2.93
N PHE A 16 1.29 -60.96 1.98
CA PHE A 16 1.95 -60.31 0.85
C PHE A 16 0.94 -59.61 -0.05
N HIS A 17 -0.18 -60.24 -0.35
CA HIS A 17 -1.26 -59.60 -1.12
C HIS A 17 -1.85 -58.37 -0.41
N GLU A 18 -2.07 -58.47 0.90
CA GLU A 18 -2.61 -57.38 1.72
C GLU A 18 -1.60 -56.22 1.92
N TYR A 19 -0.31 -56.50 1.80
CA TYR A 19 0.75 -55.49 1.79
C TYR A 19 0.83 -54.78 0.43
N ASP A 20 0.74 -55.53 -0.67
CA ASP A 20 0.78 -54.98 -2.03
C ASP A 20 -0.42 -54.08 -2.34
N GLU A 21 -1.63 -54.49 -1.92
CA GLU A 21 -2.86 -53.68 -2.06
C GLU A 21 -2.77 -52.36 -1.27
N ARG A 22 -2.27 -52.42 -0.03
CA ARG A 22 -2.01 -51.20 0.76
C ARG A 22 -0.95 -50.32 0.10
N MET A 23 0.08 -50.92 -0.48
CA MET A 23 1.16 -50.16 -1.11
C MET A 23 0.71 -49.47 -2.41
N LYS A 24 -0.17 -50.10 -3.19
CA LYS A 24 -0.81 -49.49 -4.37
C LYS A 24 -1.72 -48.32 -3.99
N THR A 25 -2.63 -48.52 -3.03
CA THR A 25 -3.57 -47.46 -2.61
C THR A 25 -2.87 -46.25 -1.99
N THR A 26 -1.80 -46.46 -1.22
CA THR A 26 -1.03 -45.36 -0.63
C THR A 26 -0.24 -44.59 -1.70
N ARG A 27 0.32 -45.27 -2.71
CA ARG A 27 0.98 -44.63 -3.85
C ARG A 27 0.02 -43.80 -4.71
N GLN A 28 -1.20 -44.29 -4.92
CA GLN A 28 -2.21 -43.57 -5.69
C GLN A 28 -2.62 -42.28 -4.99
N LYS A 29 -2.87 -42.32 -3.67
CA LYS A 29 -3.18 -41.12 -2.86
C LYS A 29 -2.06 -40.09 -2.88
N CYS A 30 -0.80 -40.52 -2.82
CA CYS A 30 0.33 -39.59 -2.94
C CYS A 30 0.41 -38.93 -4.32
N ARG A 31 0.18 -39.68 -5.42
CA ARG A 31 0.15 -39.08 -6.77
C ARG A 31 -0.96 -38.04 -6.90
N GLU A 32 -2.17 -38.35 -6.44
CA GLU A 32 -3.30 -37.42 -6.48
C GLU A 32 -3.06 -36.16 -5.63
N GLN A 33 -2.37 -36.28 -4.49
CA GLN A 33 -1.99 -35.13 -3.67
C GLN A 33 -0.91 -34.27 -4.36
N CYS A 34 0.12 -34.89 -4.93
CA CYS A 34 1.14 -34.17 -5.71
C CYS A 34 0.54 -33.45 -6.91
N ASP A 35 -0.34 -34.10 -7.68
CA ASP A 35 -0.99 -33.48 -8.85
C ASP A 35 -1.86 -32.29 -8.44
N LYS A 36 -2.58 -32.39 -7.30
CA LYS A 36 -3.34 -31.26 -6.73
C LYS A 36 -2.46 -30.09 -6.30
N GLU A 37 -1.32 -30.37 -5.68
CA GLU A 37 -0.38 -29.32 -5.25
C GLU A 37 0.30 -28.66 -6.44
N ILE A 38 0.72 -29.44 -7.45
CA ILE A 38 1.28 -28.92 -8.70
C ILE A 38 0.26 -28.04 -9.44
N GLN A 39 -1.00 -28.46 -9.53
CA GLN A 39 -2.06 -27.62 -10.14
C GLN A 39 -2.27 -26.31 -9.37
N LYS A 40 -2.20 -26.32 -8.02
CA LYS A 40 -2.29 -25.10 -7.22
C LYS A 40 -1.09 -24.17 -7.45
N ILE A 41 0.12 -24.71 -7.57
CA ILE A 41 1.33 -23.93 -7.86
C ILE A 41 1.22 -23.30 -9.25
N ILE A 42 0.81 -24.06 -10.27
CA ILE A 42 0.63 -23.53 -11.64
C ILE A 42 -0.45 -22.44 -11.70
N LEU A 43 -1.56 -22.61 -10.98
CA LEU A 43 -2.61 -21.57 -10.89
C LEU A 43 -2.11 -20.32 -10.17
N LYS A 44 -1.29 -20.48 -9.14
CA LYS A 44 -0.70 -19.37 -8.39
C LYS A 44 0.30 -18.60 -9.24
N ASP A 45 1.20 -19.29 -9.94
CA ASP A 45 2.16 -18.70 -10.88
C ASP A 45 1.45 -17.95 -12.02
N LYS A 46 0.33 -18.48 -12.54
CA LYS A 46 -0.48 -17.78 -13.55
C LYS A 46 -1.06 -16.47 -13.02
N LEU A 47 -1.63 -16.47 -11.81
CA LEU A 47 -2.18 -15.26 -11.19
C LEU A 47 -1.08 -14.24 -10.86
N GLU A 48 0.07 -14.69 -10.36
CA GLU A 48 1.22 -13.82 -10.07
C GLU A 48 1.77 -13.18 -11.35
N LYS A 49 1.82 -13.94 -12.46
CA LYS A 49 2.23 -13.43 -13.77
C LYS A 49 1.25 -12.40 -14.34
N GLU A 50 -0.06 -12.66 -14.26
CA GLU A 50 -1.09 -11.69 -14.66
C GLU A 50 -1.08 -10.42 -13.81
N LEU A 51 -0.76 -10.53 -12.52
CA LEU A 51 -0.60 -9.38 -11.62
C LEU A 51 0.63 -8.55 -11.96
N MET A 52 1.78 -9.20 -12.22
CA MET A 52 3.00 -8.52 -12.64
C MET A 52 2.81 -7.78 -13.97
N ASP A 53 2.21 -8.42 -14.97
CA ASP A 53 1.97 -7.78 -16.26
C ASP A 53 1.07 -6.54 -16.11
N LYS A 54 0.02 -6.60 -15.26
CA LYS A 54 -0.83 -5.44 -14.94
C LYS A 54 -0.07 -4.33 -14.24
N ILE A 55 0.79 -4.66 -13.27
CA ILE A 55 1.61 -3.67 -12.55
C ILE A 55 2.58 -2.97 -13.52
N VAL A 56 3.23 -3.73 -14.41
CA VAL A 56 4.15 -3.16 -15.42
C VAL A 56 3.42 -2.22 -16.38
N THR A 57 2.21 -2.59 -16.84
CA THR A 57 1.40 -1.69 -17.69
C THR A 57 0.94 -0.42 -16.97
N LEU A 58 0.63 -0.51 -15.66
CA LEU A 58 0.25 0.64 -14.84
C LEU A 58 1.43 1.57 -14.57
N ASP A 59 2.66 1.05 -14.43
CA ASP A 59 3.87 1.88 -14.27
C ASP A 59 4.28 2.57 -15.58
N THR A 60 4.08 1.94 -16.74
CA THR A 60 4.34 2.60 -18.04
C THR A 60 3.36 3.73 -18.36
N ASP A 61 2.12 3.65 -17.88
CA ASP A 61 1.14 4.75 -18.00
C ASP A 61 1.41 5.91 -17.02
N ILE A 62 2.19 5.69 -15.96
CA ILE A 62 2.58 6.73 -15.01
C ILE A 62 3.87 7.46 -15.44
N GLN A 63 4.70 6.87 -16.31
CA GLN A 63 6.02 7.40 -16.66
C GLN A 63 6.12 8.05 -18.05
N ASN A 64 5.02 8.24 -18.81
CA ASN A 64 5.14 8.76 -20.17
C ASN A 64 4.60 10.15 -20.46
N ASP A 65 4.06 10.91 -19.50
CA ASP A 65 3.76 12.33 -19.76
C ASP A 65 3.98 13.22 -18.53
N ALA A 66 4.94 14.13 -18.68
CA ALA A 66 5.19 15.33 -17.87
C ALA A 66 5.97 15.21 -16.54
N ILE A 67 7.29 14.99 -16.62
CA ILE A 67 8.24 15.70 -15.74
C ILE A 67 9.40 16.23 -16.60
N PRO A 68 9.52 17.56 -16.81
CA PRO A 68 10.66 18.13 -17.52
C PRO A 68 11.92 17.98 -16.68
N THR A 69 12.99 17.58 -17.34
CA THR A 69 14.35 17.47 -16.81
C THR A 69 14.83 18.80 -16.24
N CYS A 70 14.73 18.98 -14.93
CA CYS A 70 15.40 20.07 -14.22
C CYS A 70 16.87 19.71 -14.02
N ILE A 71 17.70 20.35 -14.83
CA ILE A 71 19.13 20.52 -14.65
C ILE A 71 19.33 21.31 -13.35
N CYS A 72 19.92 20.69 -12.33
CA CYS A 72 20.34 21.37 -11.10
C CYS A 72 21.87 21.36 -11.00
N GLU A 73 22.40 22.57 -11.08
CA GLU A 73 23.79 22.97 -11.06
C GLU A 73 24.41 22.84 -9.65
N LYS A 74 25.36 21.92 -9.51
CA LYS A 74 26.61 21.91 -8.71
C LYS A 74 26.74 22.51 -7.29
N SER A 75 25.72 22.99 -6.58
CA SER A 75 25.96 23.75 -5.33
C SER A 75 25.50 23.13 -3.99
N ILE A 76 25.33 21.81 -3.86
CA ILE A 76 24.93 21.20 -2.55
C ILE A 76 25.81 20.02 -2.10
N GLU A 77 27.01 19.86 -2.68
CA GLU A 77 27.89 18.73 -2.36
C GLU A 77 28.44 18.79 -0.91
N ASP A 78 28.53 19.95 -0.26
CA ASP A 78 29.25 20.04 1.03
C ASP A 78 28.38 19.88 2.31
N LYS A 79 27.05 19.72 2.16
CA LYS A 79 26.13 19.51 3.31
C LYS A 79 25.36 18.19 3.28
N VAL A 80 25.28 17.52 2.13
CA VAL A 80 24.58 16.23 2.02
C VAL A 80 25.50 15.05 2.34
N GLU A 81 26.82 15.22 2.23
CA GLU A 81 27.77 14.12 2.41
C GLU A 81 27.89 13.64 3.86
N LYS A 82 27.72 14.52 4.87
CA LYS A 82 27.74 14.11 6.28
C LYS A 82 26.46 13.44 6.79
N THR A 83 25.34 13.62 6.10
CA THR A 83 24.06 13.02 6.51
C THR A 83 23.71 11.78 5.67
N CYS A 84 24.23 11.68 4.44
CA CYS A 84 24.03 10.52 3.57
C CYS A 84 24.99 9.35 3.89
N LEU A 85 26.19 9.61 4.43
CA LEU A 85 27.12 8.56 4.89
C LEU A 85 26.63 7.77 6.13
N LYS A 86 25.58 8.22 6.81
CA LYS A 86 24.90 7.43 7.87
C LYS A 86 23.73 6.59 7.37
N CYS A 87 23.23 6.82 6.15
CA CYS A 87 22.18 6.01 5.53
C CYS A 87 22.70 5.08 4.42
N GLY A 88 23.90 5.34 3.86
CA GLY A 88 24.52 4.51 2.83
C GLY A 88 25.16 3.20 3.31
N GLY A 89 25.20 2.93 4.62
CA GLY A 89 25.79 1.72 5.19
C GLY A 89 24.87 0.48 5.20
N VAL A 90 23.64 0.57 4.70
CA VAL A 90 22.63 -0.52 4.81
C VAL A 90 22.09 -1.00 3.46
N PHE A 91 22.37 -0.31 2.34
CA PHE A 91 21.84 -0.70 1.02
C PHE A 91 22.89 -0.61 -0.09
N GLY A 92 24.05 -1.20 0.13
CA GLY A 92 25.12 -1.31 -0.87
C GLY A 92 25.69 -2.72 -0.94
N GLY A 93 24.93 -3.67 -1.49
CA GLY A 93 25.48 -4.96 -1.92
C GLY A 93 24.54 -6.15 -1.73
N ILE A 94 24.27 -6.83 -2.86
CA ILE A 94 23.68 -8.18 -3.02
C ILE A 94 22.14 -8.21 -3.16
N ALA A 95 21.69 -8.15 -4.42
CA ALA A 95 20.73 -9.15 -4.90
C ALA A 95 21.49 -10.47 -5.14
N PRO A 96 20.88 -11.67 -5.19
CA PRO A 96 19.68 -12.21 -4.55
C PRO A 96 20.01 -13.51 -3.77
N SER A 97 19.67 -13.60 -2.49
CA SER A 97 19.65 -14.89 -1.78
C SER A 97 18.30 -15.10 -1.09
N VAL A 98 17.34 -15.51 -1.91
CA VAL A 98 16.18 -16.27 -1.45
C VAL A 98 16.74 -17.56 -0.81
N GLY A 99 16.68 -17.64 0.51
CA GLY A 99 16.90 -18.88 1.25
C GLY A 99 18.18 -18.93 2.10
N LEU A 100 18.16 -18.34 3.30
CA LEU A 100 18.86 -18.98 4.44
C LEU A 100 18.42 -18.57 5.85
N LEU A 101 17.54 -17.60 6.11
CA LEU A 101 17.21 -17.25 7.49
C LEU A 101 15.71 -17.03 7.70
N GLY A 102 15.03 -18.09 8.13
CA GLY A 102 13.63 -18.12 8.58
C GLY A 102 13.35 -17.34 9.87
N GLY A 103 14.01 -16.19 10.05
CA GLY A 103 13.79 -15.24 11.14
C GLY A 103 13.97 -13.77 10.76
N ILE A 104 14.39 -13.45 9.52
CA ILE A 104 14.60 -12.06 9.08
C ILE A 104 13.40 -11.53 8.27
N GLY A 105 12.52 -12.41 7.78
CA GLY A 105 11.28 -12.00 7.10
C GLY A 105 10.40 -11.08 7.96
N GLU A 106 10.30 -11.34 9.27
CA GLU A 106 9.52 -10.51 10.18
C GLU A 106 10.17 -9.14 10.45
N ALA A 107 11.51 -9.06 10.48
CA ALA A 107 12.22 -7.81 10.68
C ALA A 107 12.14 -6.88 9.46
N ALA A 108 12.17 -7.43 8.24
CA ALA A 108 12.00 -6.63 7.02
C ALA A 108 10.54 -6.20 6.82
N ILE A 109 9.56 -7.08 7.11
CA ILE A 109 8.12 -6.75 7.00
C ILE A 109 7.68 -5.72 8.05
N SER A 110 8.24 -5.76 9.26
CA SER A 110 7.91 -4.80 10.33
C SER A 110 8.40 -3.37 10.06
N VAL A 111 9.41 -3.17 9.21
CA VAL A 111 9.85 -1.84 8.75
C VAL A 111 9.02 -1.35 7.55
N LEU A 112 8.58 -2.26 6.67
CA LEU A 112 7.83 -1.90 5.46
C LEU A 112 6.38 -1.47 5.77
N LYS A 113 5.74 -2.09 6.78
CA LYS A 113 4.37 -1.74 7.19
C LYS A 113 4.22 -0.28 7.64
N PRO A 114 5.03 0.28 8.56
CA PRO A 114 4.91 1.68 8.97
C PRO A 114 5.21 2.65 7.81
N LEU A 115 6.19 2.33 6.94
CA LEU A 115 6.48 3.13 5.75
C LEU A 115 5.30 3.15 4.77
N ALA A 116 4.66 2.01 4.54
CA ALA A 116 3.48 1.91 3.69
C ALA A 116 2.28 2.68 4.28
N ILE A 117 2.09 2.63 5.59
CA ILE A 117 1.05 3.41 6.30
C ILE A 117 1.36 4.91 6.19
N GLU A 118 2.61 5.33 6.34
CA GLU A 118 3.01 6.74 6.19
C GLU A 118 2.76 7.24 4.77
N ALA A 119 3.15 6.47 3.76
CA ALA A 119 2.88 6.79 2.36
C ALA A 119 1.36 6.87 2.07
N ALA A 120 0.58 5.93 2.61
CA ALA A 120 -0.87 5.93 2.48
C ALA A 120 -1.52 7.16 3.14
N LYS A 121 -1.05 7.56 4.33
CA LYS A 121 -1.50 8.78 5.02
C LYS A 121 -1.17 10.04 4.21
N LYS A 122 0.06 10.15 3.68
CA LYS A 122 0.45 11.28 2.82
C LYS A 122 -0.42 11.38 1.57
N ALA A 123 -0.66 10.26 0.89
CA ALA A 123 -1.53 10.22 -0.28
C ALA A 123 -3.00 10.56 0.03
N ALA A 124 -3.50 10.12 1.20
CA ALA A 124 -4.85 10.46 1.65
C ALA A 124 -5.01 11.96 1.95
N ILE A 125 -4.04 12.55 2.65
CA ILE A 125 -4.03 13.99 2.97
C ILE A 125 -3.93 14.81 1.68
N ALA A 126 -3.03 14.47 0.76
CA ALA A 126 -2.90 15.17 -0.52
C ALA A 126 -4.24 15.19 -1.27
N LYS A 127 -4.87 14.02 -1.43
CA LYS A 127 -6.19 13.93 -2.10
C LYS A 127 -7.29 14.71 -1.36
N ALA A 128 -7.27 14.73 -0.02
CA ALA A 128 -8.22 15.52 0.76
C ALA A 128 -8.00 17.03 0.57
N THR A 129 -6.74 17.47 0.53
CA THR A 129 -6.34 18.85 0.26
C THR A 129 -6.79 19.29 -1.14
N ASP A 130 -6.60 18.47 -2.17
CA ASP A 130 -7.01 18.81 -3.55
C ASP A 130 -8.53 19.02 -3.65
N LEU A 131 -9.30 18.08 -3.08
CA LEU A 131 -10.77 18.16 -3.05
C LEU A 131 -11.25 19.40 -2.26
N ALA A 132 -10.62 19.67 -1.12
CA ALA A 132 -10.95 20.84 -0.30
C ALA A 132 -10.58 22.15 -1.01
N THR A 133 -9.45 22.20 -1.70
CA THR A 133 -8.99 23.37 -2.47
C THR A 133 -9.95 23.66 -3.61
N GLN A 134 -10.34 22.64 -4.39
CA GLN A 134 -11.34 22.80 -5.45
C GLN A 134 -12.67 23.31 -4.90
N ALA A 135 -13.14 22.75 -3.78
CA ALA A 135 -14.39 23.19 -3.15
C ALA A 135 -14.31 24.63 -2.62
N GLY A 136 -13.20 25.00 -1.99
CA GLY A 136 -12.95 26.34 -1.50
C GLY A 136 -12.93 27.37 -2.63
N MET A 137 -12.18 27.11 -3.71
CA MET A 137 -12.14 27.98 -4.89
C MET A 137 -13.53 28.15 -5.51
N ARG A 138 -14.29 27.06 -5.67
CA ARG A 138 -15.64 27.12 -6.22
C ARG A 138 -16.56 28.00 -5.38
N GLU A 139 -16.45 27.94 -4.06
CA GLU A 139 -17.22 28.80 -3.17
C GLU A 139 -16.86 30.28 -3.36
N VAL A 140 -15.57 30.61 -3.43
CA VAL A 140 -15.12 31.98 -3.70
C VAL A 140 -15.69 32.50 -5.02
N VAL A 141 -15.66 31.67 -6.07
CA VAL A 141 -16.23 32.04 -7.38
C VAL A 141 -17.74 32.30 -7.27
N LEU A 142 -18.49 31.46 -6.56
CA LEU A 142 -19.94 31.65 -6.38
C LEU A 142 -20.26 32.95 -5.64
N GLU A 143 -19.52 33.26 -4.56
CA GLU A 143 -19.68 34.50 -3.80
C GLU A 143 -19.36 35.74 -4.65
N ILE A 144 -18.31 35.65 -5.49
CA ILE A 144 -18.01 36.71 -6.46
C ILE A 144 -19.15 36.83 -7.47
N GLU A 145 -19.64 35.73 -8.05
CA GLU A 145 -20.75 35.77 -9.01
C GLU A 145 -22.03 36.38 -8.39
N GLU A 146 -22.32 36.07 -7.14
CA GLU A 146 -23.43 36.67 -6.41
C GLU A 146 -23.24 38.18 -6.23
N PHE A 147 -22.04 38.60 -5.84
CA PHE A 147 -21.68 40.02 -5.78
C PHE A 147 -21.81 40.72 -7.13
N LEU A 148 -21.35 40.11 -8.21
CA LEU A 148 -21.42 40.67 -9.56
C LEU A 148 -22.85 40.90 -10.05
N LYS A 149 -23.84 40.13 -9.56
CA LYS A 149 -25.27 40.32 -9.91
C LYS A 149 -25.83 41.67 -9.45
N HIS A 150 -25.20 42.33 -8.48
CA HIS A 150 -25.60 43.67 -8.06
C HIS A 150 -25.21 44.77 -9.04
N PHE A 151 -24.41 44.46 -10.05
CA PHE A 151 -23.97 45.41 -11.06
C PHE A 151 -24.56 45.09 -12.43
N THR A 152 -24.82 46.15 -13.17
CA THR A 152 -25.31 46.09 -14.55
C THR A 152 -24.20 46.47 -15.53
N LYS A 153 -24.38 46.12 -16.82
CA LYS A 153 -23.42 46.52 -17.88
C LYS A 153 -23.25 48.04 -17.98
N ARG A 154 -24.27 48.84 -17.62
CA ARG A 154 -24.18 50.30 -17.61
C ARG A 154 -23.26 50.84 -16.51
N GLU A 155 -22.99 50.04 -15.48
CA GLU A 155 -22.14 50.40 -14.34
C GLU A 155 -20.68 49.97 -14.55
N GLY A 156 -20.33 49.47 -15.74
CA GLY A 156 -18.96 49.06 -16.08
C GLY A 156 -18.58 47.70 -15.51
N LEU A 157 -19.55 46.79 -15.34
CA LEU A 157 -19.32 45.43 -14.86
C LEU A 157 -18.26 44.69 -15.69
N VAL A 158 -17.23 44.20 -15.00
CA VAL A 158 -16.22 43.29 -15.54
C VAL A 158 -16.18 42.04 -14.68
N ASN A 159 -16.20 40.88 -15.32
CA ASN A 159 -16.09 39.61 -14.63
C ASN A 159 -14.64 39.34 -14.24
N PHE A 160 -14.37 39.18 -12.95
CA PHE A 160 -13.05 38.87 -12.40
C PHE A 160 -13.00 37.51 -11.71
N THR A 161 -13.97 36.61 -11.92
CA THR A 161 -13.94 35.27 -11.28
C THR A 161 -12.72 34.43 -11.68
N SER A 162 -12.14 34.69 -12.86
CA SER A 162 -10.92 34.04 -13.35
C SER A 162 -9.67 34.32 -12.51
N VAL A 163 -9.70 35.31 -11.62
CA VAL A 163 -8.54 35.62 -10.75
C VAL A 163 -8.38 34.62 -9.61
N VAL A 164 -9.42 33.84 -9.28
CA VAL A 164 -9.39 32.85 -8.20
C VAL A 164 -8.50 31.67 -8.59
N ASN A 165 -7.54 31.34 -7.72
CA ASN A 165 -6.64 30.21 -7.89
C ASN A 165 -6.26 29.59 -6.53
N GLU A 166 -5.48 28.50 -6.59
CA GLU A 166 -5.09 27.74 -5.40
C GLU A 166 -4.26 28.56 -4.39
N ALA A 167 -3.54 29.57 -4.85
CA ALA A 167 -2.69 30.39 -4.00
C ALA A 167 -3.46 31.51 -3.28
N ASN A 168 -4.62 31.94 -3.80
CA ASN A 168 -5.27 33.17 -3.33
C ASN A 168 -6.68 32.98 -2.76
N PHE A 169 -7.34 31.85 -2.96
CA PHE A 169 -8.72 31.65 -2.49
C PHE A 169 -8.90 31.74 -0.96
N LYS A 170 -7.80 31.64 -0.19
CA LYS A 170 -7.76 31.83 1.27
C LYS A 170 -7.19 33.18 1.69
N SER A 171 -6.65 33.97 0.76
CA SER A 171 -5.90 35.18 1.06
C SER A 171 -6.56 36.38 0.41
N ALA A 172 -7.27 37.17 1.22
CA ALA A 172 -7.96 38.38 0.78
C ALA A 172 -7.02 39.36 0.07
N THR A 173 -5.79 39.51 0.57
CA THR A 173 -4.79 40.42 0.00
C THR A 173 -4.31 39.94 -1.36
N ALA A 174 -3.98 38.65 -1.50
CA ALA A 174 -3.54 38.09 -2.78
C ALA A 174 -4.66 38.12 -3.82
N LEU A 175 -5.89 37.76 -3.43
CA LEU A 175 -7.04 37.79 -4.33
C LEU A 175 -7.35 39.23 -4.79
N PHE A 176 -7.27 40.19 -3.88
CA PHE A 176 -7.44 41.61 -4.19
C PHE A 176 -6.38 42.13 -5.17
N GLN A 177 -5.10 41.78 -5.00
CA GLN A 177 -4.05 42.24 -5.92
C GLN A 177 -4.26 41.67 -7.32
N ASN A 178 -4.56 40.37 -7.44
CA ASN A 178 -4.83 39.76 -8.75
C ASN A 178 -6.07 40.39 -9.41
N ALA A 179 -7.12 40.68 -8.63
CA ALA A 179 -8.30 41.38 -9.13
C ALA A 179 -7.98 42.80 -9.58
N LYS A 180 -7.15 43.53 -8.82
CA LYS A 180 -6.72 44.89 -9.16
C LYS A 180 -5.90 44.92 -10.44
N GLU A 181 -5.03 43.94 -10.63
CA GLU A 181 -4.22 43.80 -11.85
C GLU A 181 -5.12 43.50 -13.06
N LEU A 182 -6.01 42.51 -12.96
CA LEU A 182 -6.94 42.15 -14.04
C LEU A 182 -7.89 43.32 -14.40
N LEU A 183 -8.29 44.11 -13.41
CA LEU A 183 -9.22 45.23 -13.60
C LEU A 183 -8.52 46.55 -13.93
N SER A 184 -7.20 46.60 -13.99
CA SER A 184 -6.43 47.83 -14.17
C SER A 184 -6.81 48.60 -15.44
N ASP A 185 -6.97 47.90 -16.57
CA ASP A 185 -7.36 48.48 -17.85
C ASP A 185 -8.83 48.94 -17.90
N SER A 186 -9.69 48.32 -17.08
CA SER A 186 -11.13 48.61 -17.05
C SER A 186 -11.52 49.65 -16.01
N CYS A 187 -10.69 49.84 -14.99
CA CYS A 187 -10.91 50.76 -13.88
C CYS A 187 -10.10 52.06 -14.03
N ILE A 188 -9.87 52.52 -15.25
CA ILE A 188 -9.18 53.78 -15.53
C ILE A 188 -10.11 54.96 -15.18
N PRO A 189 -9.70 55.89 -14.30
CA PRO A 189 -10.46 57.11 -14.06
C PRO A 189 -10.49 57.97 -15.32
N ASP A 190 -11.66 58.52 -15.64
CA ASP A 190 -11.80 59.46 -16.75
C ASP A 190 -10.89 60.69 -16.53
N GLU A 191 -10.12 61.08 -17.56
CA GLU A 191 -9.09 62.11 -17.44
C GLU A 191 -9.65 63.49 -17.05
N VAL A 192 -10.90 63.77 -17.43
CA VAL A 192 -11.54 65.08 -17.26
C VAL A 192 -12.29 65.14 -15.93
N THR A 193 -13.10 64.12 -15.65
CA THR A 193 -13.97 64.07 -14.47
C THR A 193 -13.28 63.44 -13.26
N LYS A 194 -12.15 62.76 -13.45
CA LYS A 194 -11.45 61.92 -12.46
C LYS A 194 -12.36 60.88 -11.81
N ARG A 195 -13.48 60.55 -12.45
CA ARG A 195 -14.46 59.58 -11.94
C ARG A 195 -14.23 58.24 -12.61
N THR A 196 -14.28 57.21 -11.79
CA THR A 196 -14.30 55.81 -12.19
C THR A 196 -15.74 55.28 -12.17
N ASN A 197 -16.02 54.21 -12.91
CA ASN A 197 -17.33 53.55 -12.92
C ASN A 197 -17.75 53.04 -11.52
N THR A 198 -19.05 52.85 -11.31
CA THR A 198 -19.61 52.42 -10.00
C THR A 198 -19.05 51.07 -9.55
N PHE A 199 -18.83 50.16 -10.49
CA PHE A 199 -18.27 48.83 -10.24
C PHE A 199 -16.86 48.90 -9.63
N CYS A 200 -15.95 49.64 -10.25
CA CYS A 200 -14.57 49.79 -9.81
C CYS A 200 -14.48 50.60 -8.51
N ASN A 201 -15.31 51.63 -8.33
CA ASN A 201 -15.38 52.36 -7.06
C ASN A 201 -15.77 51.45 -5.90
N SER A 202 -16.80 50.61 -6.09
CA SER A 202 -17.26 49.68 -5.05
C SER A 202 -16.33 48.49 -4.83
N THR A 203 -15.68 47.98 -5.89
CA THR A 203 -14.85 46.76 -5.83
C THR A 203 -13.40 47.06 -5.45
N ILE A 204 -12.77 48.06 -6.09
CA ILE A 204 -11.33 48.35 -5.96
C ILE A 204 -11.05 49.48 -4.97
N TYR A 205 -11.73 50.63 -5.11
CA TYR A 205 -11.37 51.83 -4.36
C TYR A 205 -11.97 51.89 -2.95
N HIS A 206 -13.26 51.56 -2.79
CA HIS A 206 -13.96 51.55 -1.50
C HIS A 206 -14.00 50.16 -0.86
N GLY A 207 -14.21 49.11 -1.66
CA GLY A 207 -14.26 47.75 -1.16
C GLY A 207 -12.91 47.25 -0.64
N GLY A 208 -11.86 47.52 -1.42
CA GLY A 208 -10.48 47.17 -1.08
C GLY A 208 -10.33 45.70 -0.66
N VAL A 209 -9.35 45.43 0.19
CA VAL A 209 -9.11 44.08 0.73
C VAL A 209 -10.27 43.58 1.58
N SER A 210 -11.04 44.48 2.22
CA SER A 210 -12.12 44.09 3.13
C SER A 210 -13.22 43.31 2.43
N LYS A 211 -13.59 43.67 1.19
CA LYS A 211 -14.61 42.92 0.44
C LYS A 211 -14.13 41.53 0.03
N PHE A 212 -12.87 41.43 -0.36
CA PHE A 212 -12.26 40.16 -0.71
C PHE A 212 -12.08 39.24 0.50
N ASN A 213 -12.05 39.80 1.71
CA ASN A 213 -12.05 39.02 2.94
C ASN A 213 -13.35 38.22 3.11
N ASP A 214 -14.51 38.77 2.71
CA ASP A 214 -15.78 38.05 2.81
C ASP A 214 -15.78 36.83 1.88
N PHE A 215 -15.34 37.01 0.62
CA PHE A 215 -15.24 35.93 -0.35
C PHE A 215 -14.26 34.83 0.09
N THR A 216 -13.05 35.23 0.50
CA THR A 216 -12.01 34.27 0.92
C THR A 216 -12.35 33.59 2.23
N LYS A 217 -13.12 34.23 3.12
CA LYS A 217 -13.63 33.60 4.35
C LYS A 217 -14.64 32.49 4.03
N ALA A 218 -15.55 32.71 3.08
CA ALA A 218 -16.47 31.66 2.61
C ALA A 218 -15.69 30.48 1.99
N GLY A 219 -14.72 30.78 1.12
CA GLY A 219 -13.82 29.78 0.54
C GLY A 219 -13.02 28.98 1.57
N ALA A 220 -12.41 29.66 2.54
CA ALA A 220 -11.66 29.02 3.62
C ALA A 220 -12.56 28.16 4.51
N THR A 221 -13.76 28.63 4.85
CA THR A 221 -14.73 27.85 5.64
C THR A 221 -15.16 26.58 4.91
N LYS A 222 -15.41 26.68 3.60
CA LYS A 222 -15.76 25.53 2.76
C LYS A 222 -14.61 24.54 2.64
N TYR A 223 -13.38 25.04 2.47
CA TYR A 223 -12.17 24.23 2.48
C TYR A 223 -12.05 23.44 3.78
N GLU A 224 -12.13 24.10 4.94
CA GLU A 224 -11.92 23.42 6.24
C GLU A 224 -12.98 22.35 6.50
N THR A 225 -14.22 22.62 6.09
CA THR A 225 -15.34 21.68 6.21
C THR A 225 -15.10 20.42 5.37
N ILE A 226 -14.72 20.59 4.10
CA ILE A 226 -14.47 19.46 3.19
C ILE A 226 -13.18 18.72 3.59
N PHE A 227 -12.13 19.44 3.94
CA PHE A 227 -10.87 18.86 4.38
C PHE A 227 -11.07 17.99 5.63
N SER A 228 -11.76 18.50 6.64
CA SER A 228 -12.06 17.75 7.87
C SER A 228 -12.92 16.52 7.60
N SER A 229 -13.93 16.64 6.73
CA SER A 229 -14.77 15.51 6.35
C SER A 229 -14.03 14.43 5.57
N LYS A 230 -13.14 14.81 4.64
CA LYS A 230 -12.48 13.86 3.71
C LYS A 230 -11.18 13.29 4.26
N SER A 231 -10.41 14.06 5.04
CA SER A 231 -9.11 13.63 5.55
C SER A 231 -9.21 12.37 6.40
N ALA A 232 -10.15 12.31 7.36
CA ALA A 232 -10.37 11.13 8.19
C ALA A 232 -10.80 9.91 7.35
N THR A 233 -11.87 10.05 6.56
CA THR A 233 -12.40 8.93 5.76
C THR A 233 -11.39 8.38 4.75
N LEU A 234 -10.64 9.25 4.06
CA LEU A 234 -9.63 8.80 3.10
C LEU A 234 -8.42 8.17 3.80
N THR A 235 -8.03 8.70 4.97
CA THR A 235 -6.95 8.12 5.76
C THR A 235 -7.33 6.72 6.22
N ASP A 236 -8.52 6.54 6.80
CA ASP A 236 -9.00 5.24 7.27
C ASP A 236 -9.11 4.24 6.11
N THR A 237 -9.63 4.67 4.96
CA THR A 237 -9.74 3.81 3.78
C THR A 237 -8.37 3.36 3.26
N LYS A 238 -7.41 4.29 3.16
CA LYS A 238 -6.07 4.01 2.62
C LYS A 238 -5.22 3.21 3.61
N VAL A 239 -5.28 3.53 4.90
CA VAL A 239 -4.62 2.75 5.96
C VAL A 239 -5.26 1.37 6.07
N GLY A 240 -6.59 1.27 6.03
CA GLY A 240 -7.30 -0.01 6.04
C GLY A 240 -6.93 -0.92 4.86
N ALA A 241 -6.70 -0.36 3.67
CA ALA A 241 -6.19 -1.13 2.52
C ALA A 241 -4.76 -1.67 2.76
N VAL A 242 -3.89 -0.87 3.38
CA VAL A 242 -2.56 -1.32 3.82
C VAL A 242 -2.69 -2.39 4.90
N GLU A 243 -3.53 -2.19 5.92
CA GLU A 243 -3.72 -3.18 6.98
C GLU A 243 -4.30 -4.50 6.47
N ALA A 244 -5.25 -4.46 5.53
CA ALA A 244 -5.81 -5.66 4.91
C ALA A 244 -4.77 -6.45 4.09
N THR A 245 -3.93 -5.75 3.33
CA THR A 245 -2.86 -6.40 2.54
C THR A 245 -1.83 -7.06 3.44
N TYR A 246 -1.36 -6.37 4.49
CA TYR A 246 -0.41 -6.95 5.46
C TYR A 246 -1.04 -8.02 6.36
N GLY A 247 -2.33 -7.90 6.69
CA GLY A 247 -3.07 -8.88 7.49
C GLY A 247 -3.14 -10.26 6.82
N GLY A 248 -3.27 -10.31 5.49
CA GLY A 248 -3.22 -11.57 4.73
C GLY A 248 -1.89 -12.30 4.83
N TYR A 249 -0.77 -11.57 4.83
CA TYR A 249 0.56 -12.16 4.98
C TYR A 249 0.77 -12.80 6.35
N HIS A 250 0.30 -12.18 7.43
CA HIS A 250 0.41 -12.75 8.79
C HIS A 250 -0.27 -14.12 8.90
N ILE A 251 -1.48 -14.27 8.34
CA ILE A 251 -2.21 -15.55 8.39
C ILE A 251 -1.43 -16.64 7.64
N SER A 252 -0.89 -16.32 6.46
CA SER A 252 -0.11 -17.28 5.67
C SER A 252 1.18 -17.71 6.36
N ILE A 253 1.89 -16.77 7.00
CA ILE A 253 3.13 -17.05 7.74
C ILE A 253 2.84 -17.91 8.96
N ILE A 254 1.83 -17.55 9.77
CA ILE A 254 1.43 -18.33 10.96
C ILE A 254 1.02 -19.75 10.55
N ALA A 255 0.24 -19.91 9.49
CA ALA A 255 -0.15 -21.23 8.99
C ALA A 255 1.06 -22.08 8.58
N SER A 256 2.06 -21.48 7.93
CA SER A 256 3.30 -22.18 7.55
C SER A 256 4.13 -22.61 8.77
N ILE A 257 4.24 -21.77 9.80
CA ILE A 257 4.97 -22.09 11.04
C ILE A 257 4.27 -23.22 11.80
N VAL A 258 2.94 -23.16 11.93
CA VAL A 258 2.15 -24.22 12.57
C VAL A 258 2.34 -25.56 11.83
N ALA A 259 2.33 -25.55 10.50
CA ALA A 259 2.57 -26.75 9.70
C ALA A 259 3.97 -27.36 9.96
N ILE A 260 5.02 -26.53 10.00
CA ILE A 260 6.40 -26.97 10.30
C ILE A 260 6.48 -27.58 11.71
N VAL A 261 5.87 -26.94 12.72
CA VAL A 261 5.87 -27.43 14.10
C VAL A 261 5.18 -28.80 14.21
N VAL A 262 4.06 -29.01 13.50
CA VAL A 262 3.36 -30.30 13.46
C VAL A 262 4.25 -31.39 12.84
N ILE A 263 4.93 -31.09 11.74
CA ILE A 263 5.86 -32.05 11.09
C ILE A 263 7.00 -32.44 12.04
N VAL A 264 7.60 -31.47 12.74
CA VAL A 264 8.68 -31.71 13.71
C VAL A 264 8.17 -32.58 14.87
N LEU A 265 6.98 -32.32 15.40
CA LEU A 265 6.39 -33.13 16.47
C LEU A 265 6.18 -34.59 16.05
N ILE A 266 5.68 -34.83 14.84
CA ILE A 266 5.51 -36.19 14.30
C ILE A 266 6.87 -36.91 14.21
N MET A 267 7.90 -36.23 13.69
CA MET A 267 9.26 -36.77 13.60
C MET A 267 9.83 -37.14 14.97
N VAL A 268 9.61 -36.31 16.00
CA VAL A 268 10.05 -36.59 17.38
C VAL A 268 9.31 -37.80 17.96
N ILE A 269 8.00 -37.91 17.76
CA ILE A 269 7.21 -39.07 18.24
C ILE A 269 7.70 -40.36 17.58
N ILE A 270 7.85 -40.37 16.25
CA ILE A 270 8.38 -41.53 15.51
C ILE A 270 9.78 -41.89 16.00
N TYR A 271 10.66 -40.88 16.16
CA TYR A 271 12.00 -41.07 16.68
C TYR A 271 12.01 -41.71 18.07
N LEU A 272 11.17 -41.24 18.99
CA LEU A 272 11.04 -41.81 20.34
C LEU A 272 10.55 -43.27 20.29
N ILE A 273 9.57 -43.59 19.45
CA ILE A 273 9.08 -44.96 19.25
C ILE A 273 10.20 -45.86 18.72
N LEU A 274 10.93 -45.42 17.69
CA LEU A 274 12.04 -46.17 17.10
C LEU A 274 13.19 -46.36 18.10
N ARG A 275 13.54 -45.32 18.86
CA ARG A 275 14.57 -45.37 19.90
C ARG A 275 14.18 -46.34 21.01
N TYR A 276 12.92 -46.31 21.44
CA TYR A 276 12.39 -47.24 22.43
C TYR A 276 12.46 -48.69 21.92
N ARG A 277 12.05 -48.93 20.67
CA ARG A 277 12.15 -50.27 20.03
C ARG A 277 13.59 -50.76 19.92
N ARG A 278 14.54 -49.91 19.53
CA ARG A 278 15.98 -50.26 19.48
C ARG A 278 16.51 -50.65 20.86
N LYS A 279 16.23 -49.86 21.91
CA LYS A 279 16.63 -50.20 23.28
C LYS A 279 16.04 -51.54 23.75
N LYS A 280 14.76 -51.80 23.47
CA LYS A 280 14.11 -53.08 23.83
C LYS A 280 14.75 -54.26 23.08
N LYS A 281 15.09 -54.10 21.80
CA LYS A 281 15.78 -55.13 21.00
C LYS A 281 17.16 -55.45 21.55
N MET A 282 17.93 -54.44 21.96
CA MET A 282 19.26 -54.63 22.56
C MET A 282 19.20 -55.34 23.93
N LYS A 283 18.22 -54.99 24.78
CA LYS A 283 18.01 -55.68 26.07
C LYS A 283 17.68 -57.16 25.87
N LYS A 284 16.83 -57.49 24.89
CA LYS A 284 16.54 -58.90 24.55
C LYS A 284 17.79 -59.65 24.06
N LYS A 285 18.59 -59.04 23.18
CA LYS A 285 19.83 -59.66 22.69
C LYS A 285 20.82 -60.00 23.81
N LEU A 286 21.00 -59.10 24.79
CA LEU A 286 21.84 -59.35 25.96
C LEU A 286 21.36 -60.54 26.81
N GLN A 287 20.05 -60.75 26.93
CA GLN A 287 19.50 -61.91 27.65
C GLN A 287 19.75 -63.23 26.90
N TYR A 288 19.63 -63.24 25.57
CA TYR A 288 19.93 -64.44 24.77
C TYR A 288 21.41 -64.82 24.76
N ILE A 289 22.32 -63.84 24.74
CA ILE A 289 23.78 -64.11 24.82
C ILE A 289 24.12 -64.78 26.15
N LYS A 290 23.57 -64.28 27.26
CA LYS A 290 23.81 -64.87 28.59
C LYS A 290 23.32 -66.32 28.72
N LEU A 291 22.22 -66.68 28.06
CA LEU A 291 21.67 -68.04 28.08
C LEU A 291 22.45 -69.05 27.22
N LEU A 292 23.35 -68.59 26.34
CA LEU A 292 24.18 -69.45 25.48
C LEU A 292 25.59 -69.69 26.06
N GLU A 293 25.94 -68.95 27.11
CA GLU A 293 27.24 -69.03 27.80
C GLU A 293 27.21 -69.97 29.03
N GLU A 294 26.00 -70.38 29.45
CA GLU A 294 25.75 -71.50 30.39
C GLU A 294 25.51 -72.81 29.63
#